data_AF-I3W3I5-F1
#
_entry.id   AF-I3W3I5-F1
#
_cell.length_a   1.000
_cell.length_b   1.000
_cell.length_c   1.000
_cell.angle_alpha   90.00
_cell.angle_beta   90.00
_cell.angle_gamma   90.00
#
_symmetry.space_group_name_H-M   'P 1'
#
loop_
_entity.id
_entity.type
_entity.pdbx_description
1 polymer ?
#
loop_
_entity_poly.entity_id
_entity_poly.type
_entity_poly.pdbx_seq_one_letter_code
_entity_poly.pdbx_strand_id
1 'polypeptide(L)'
;MKSLLIVALCTLIVAFYQNSFEGNNSYNETLKLNKASLFLNYATAFDAYYLANDSANGDVTNKVTLPVWLPKDTTIKMYVNDGYGYVFMPSASGVLSEVMRATDYSALIGFTDSTSIISLAGKKPKPNFIPAGYIVYVR
;
A
#
# COMPACT_ATOMS: atom_id res chain seq x y z
N MET A 1 51.04 -15.56 -14.52
CA MET A 1 50.69 -14.42 -13.64
C MET A 1 49.54 -13.56 -14.19
N LYS A 2 49.57 -13.12 -15.46
CA LYS A 2 48.47 -12.30 -16.06
C LYS A 2 47.09 -12.96 -16.03
N SER A 3 47.02 -14.28 -16.27
CA SER A 3 45.74 -15.04 -16.26
C SER A 3 45.12 -15.17 -14.86
N LEU A 4 45.90 -15.21 -13.79
CA LEU A 4 45.39 -15.31 -12.41
C LEU A 4 44.77 -13.98 -11.96
N LEU A 5 45.34 -12.86 -12.42
CA LEU A 5 44.81 -11.51 -12.17
C LEU A 5 43.45 -11.28 -12.84
N ILE A 6 43.25 -11.80 -14.06
CA ILE A 6 41.96 -11.68 -14.78
C ILE A 6 40.87 -12.49 -14.10
N VAL A 7 41.16 -13.72 -13.68
CA VAL A 7 40.18 -14.57 -12.98
C VAL A 7 39.79 -13.96 -11.64
N ALA A 8 40.77 -13.44 -10.87
CA ALA A 8 40.50 -12.75 -9.62
C ALA A 8 39.66 -11.48 -9.80
N LEU A 9 39.88 -10.73 -10.89
CA LEU A 9 39.07 -9.56 -11.22
C LEU A 9 37.62 -9.95 -11.57
N CYS A 10 37.43 -11.01 -12.36
CA CYS A 10 36.09 -11.50 -12.71
C CYS A 10 35.32 -12.00 -11.49
N THR A 11 35.96 -12.73 -10.57
CA THR A 11 35.29 -13.19 -9.34
C THR A 11 34.95 -12.05 -8.40
N LEU A 12 35.81 -11.02 -8.31
CA LEU A 12 35.51 -9.81 -7.54
C LEU A 12 34.27 -9.11 -8.09
N ILE A 13 34.22 -8.91 -9.42
CA ILE A 13 33.10 -8.26 -10.09
C ILE A 13 31.79 -9.01 -9.79
N VAL A 14 31.77 -10.34 -9.96
CA VAL A 14 30.59 -11.17 -9.67
C VAL A 14 30.16 -11.05 -8.20
N ALA A 15 31.10 -11.09 -7.25
CA ALA A 15 30.80 -10.97 -5.83
C ALA A 15 30.22 -9.59 -5.46
N PHE A 16 30.72 -8.51 -6.07
CA PHE A 16 30.19 -7.15 -5.88
C PHE A 16 28.78 -7.00 -6.46
N TYR A 17 28.52 -7.57 -7.63
CA TYR A 17 27.18 -7.57 -8.25
C TYR A 17 26.16 -8.36 -7.45
N GLN A 18 26.51 -9.55 -6.96
CA GLN A 18 25.61 -10.37 -6.14
C GLN A 18 25.23 -9.68 -4.83
N ASN A 19 26.21 -9.15 -4.09
CA ASN A 19 25.96 -8.44 -2.83
C ASN A 19 25.08 -7.17 -3.02
N SER A 20 25.32 -6.41 -4.10
CA SER A 20 24.53 -5.21 -4.40
C SER A 20 23.09 -5.55 -4.78
N PHE A 21 22.89 -6.65 -5.52
CA PHE A 21 21.57 -7.12 -5.91
C PHE A 21 20.74 -7.63 -4.73
N GLU A 22 21.34 -8.42 -3.83
CA GLU A 22 20.68 -8.92 -2.62
C GLU A 22 20.27 -7.80 -1.66
N GLY A 23 21.16 -6.82 -1.43
CA GLY A 23 20.86 -5.66 -0.58
C GLY A 23 19.69 -4.83 -1.12
N ASN A 24 19.66 -4.58 -2.43
CA ASN A 24 18.56 -3.86 -3.09
C ASN A 24 17.24 -4.62 -3.02
N ASN A 25 17.27 -5.95 -3.18
CA ASN A 25 16.06 -6.77 -3.11
C ASN A 25 15.46 -6.77 -1.69
N SER A 26 16.29 -6.96 -0.67
CA SER A 26 15.87 -6.91 0.74
C SER A 26 15.30 -5.54 1.15
N TYR A 27 15.89 -4.45 0.65
CA TYR A 27 15.38 -3.10 0.89
C TYR A 27 13.99 -2.90 0.26
N ASN A 28 13.83 -3.29 -1.00
CA ASN A 28 12.55 -3.14 -1.72
C ASN A 28 11.45 -4.02 -1.08
N GLU A 29 11.79 -5.22 -0.64
CA GLU A 29 10.92 -6.12 0.12
C GLU A 29 10.40 -5.43 1.40
N THR A 30 11.32 -4.85 2.17
CA THR A 30 11.01 -4.14 3.42
C THR A 30 10.13 -2.91 3.17
N LEU A 31 10.45 -2.12 2.14
CA LEU A 31 9.66 -0.94 1.78
C LEU A 31 8.22 -1.30 1.40
N LYS A 32 8.06 -2.36 0.61
CA LYS A 32 6.76 -2.91 0.20
C LYS A 32 5.94 -3.35 1.42
N LEU A 33 6.54 -4.13 2.33
CA LEU A 33 5.90 -4.60 3.56
C LEU A 33 5.51 -3.45 4.50
N ASN A 34 6.37 -2.43 4.62
CA ASN A 34 6.10 -1.25 5.43
C ASN A 34 4.94 -0.44 4.86
N LYS A 35 4.87 -0.24 3.54
CA LYS A 35 3.74 0.46 2.90
C LYS A 35 2.42 -0.30 3.06
N ALA A 36 2.43 -1.63 2.92
CA ALA A 36 1.25 -2.46 3.13
C ALA A 36 0.77 -2.37 4.60
N SER A 37 1.70 -2.51 5.56
CA SER A 37 1.39 -2.37 6.98
C SER A 37 0.86 -0.98 7.33
N LEU A 38 1.46 0.08 6.76
CA LEU A 38 1.00 1.46 6.95
C LEU A 38 -0.45 1.62 6.48
N PHE A 39 -0.77 1.15 5.27
CA PHE A 39 -2.13 1.19 4.74
C PHE A 39 -3.16 0.48 5.64
N LEU A 40 -2.84 -0.73 6.11
CA LEU A 40 -3.74 -1.52 6.96
C LEU A 40 -3.94 -0.88 8.35
N ASN A 41 -2.91 -0.24 8.90
CA ASN A 41 -3.05 0.51 10.15
C ASN A 41 -3.94 1.75 9.98
N TYR A 42 -3.87 2.43 8.83
CA TYR A 42 -4.81 3.51 8.50
C TYR A 42 -6.23 3.00 8.34
N ALA A 43 -6.43 1.86 7.65
CA ALA A 43 -7.75 1.23 7.53
C ALA A 43 -8.34 0.86 8.90
N THR A 44 -7.51 0.34 9.81
CA THR A 44 -7.91 0.00 11.18
C THR A 44 -8.31 1.24 11.99
N ALA A 45 -7.50 2.31 11.93
CA ALA A 45 -7.82 3.55 12.61
C ALA A 45 -9.09 4.21 12.05
N PHE A 46 -9.28 4.13 10.73
CA PHE A 46 -10.48 4.59 10.06
C PHE A 46 -11.72 3.81 10.48
N ASP A 47 -11.67 2.47 10.58
CA ASP A 47 -12.81 1.65 11.00
C ASP A 47 -13.35 2.09 12.37
N ALA A 48 -12.46 2.37 13.33
CA ALA A 48 -12.86 2.87 14.64
C ALA A 48 -13.54 4.23 14.55
N TYR A 49 -13.04 5.14 13.70
CA TYR A 49 -13.68 6.43 13.45
C TYR A 49 -15.05 6.26 12.78
N TYR A 50 -15.13 5.44 11.74
CA TYR A 50 -16.33 5.19 10.94
C TYR A 50 -17.47 4.67 11.82
N LEU A 51 -17.21 3.65 12.65
CA LEU A 51 -18.19 3.07 13.56
C LEU A 51 -18.66 4.01 14.68
N ALA A 52 -17.87 5.04 15.00
CA ALA A 52 -18.21 6.01 16.03
C ALA A 52 -18.90 7.27 15.47
N ASN A 53 -18.97 7.42 14.14
CA ASN A 53 -19.41 8.66 13.49
C ASN A 53 -20.34 8.36 12.30
N ASP A 54 -21.50 7.76 12.57
CA ASP A 54 -22.48 7.35 11.55
C ASP A 54 -22.95 8.49 10.62
N SER A 55 -22.87 9.75 11.06
CA SER A 55 -23.25 10.92 10.27
C SER A 55 -22.09 11.57 9.50
N ALA A 56 -20.90 10.96 9.52
CA ALA A 56 -19.74 11.51 8.82
C ALA A 56 -19.96 11.49 7.29
N ASN A 57 -19.53 12.55 6.61
CA ASN A 57 -19.54 12.63 5.16
C ASN A 57 -18.41 13.55 4.67
N GLY A 58 -17.88 13.25 3.48
CA GLY A 58 -16.75 13.95 2.85
C GLY A 58 -15.38 13.49 3.36
N ASP A 59 -14.38 14.37 3.22
CA ASP A 59 -13.01 14.13 3.68
C ASP A 59 -12.96 14.10 5.22
N VAL A 60 -12.51 12.98 5.77
CA VAL A 60 -12.34 12.78 7.20
C VAL A 60 -10.88 12.53 7.58
N THR A 61 -9.94 12.70 6.64
CA THR A 61 -8.52 12.40 6.83
C THR A 61 -7.93 13.05 8.08
N ASN A 62 -8.30 14.32 8.35
CA ASN A 62 -7.82 15.06 9.51
C ASN A 62 -8.68 14.85 10.78
N LYS A 63 -9.78 14.10 10.69
CA LYS A 63 -10.69 13.81 11.80
C LYS A 63 -10.41 12.43 12.43
N VAL A 64 -9.80 11.52 11.66
CA VAL A 64 -9.38 10.21 12.14
C VAL A 64 -8.17 10.37 13.06
N THR A 65 -8.28 9.84 14.28
CA THR A 65 -7.16 9.84 15.24
C THR A 65 -6.27 8.65 14.95
N LEU A 66 -5.03 8.92 14.54
CA LEU A 66 -4.01 7.90 14.33
C LEU A 66 -3.24 7.62 15.63
N PRO A 67 -2.82 6.37 15.88
CA PRO A 67 -1.93 6.05 16.99
C PRO A 67 -0.63 6.86 16.94
N VAL A 68 -0.10 7.26 18.11
CA VAL A 68 1.09 8.12 18.21
C VAL A 68 2.35 7.52 17.58
N TRP A 69 2.43 6.20 17.50
CA TRP A 69 3.54 5.47 16.89
C TRP A 69 3.42 5.36 15.36
N LEU A 70 2.25 5.66 14.79
CA LEU A 70 1.99 5.49 13.36
C LEU A 70 2.47 6.72 12.58
N PRO A 71 3.35 6.56 11.58
CA PRO A 71 3.80 7.66 10.76
C PRO A 71 2.63 8.34 10.01
N LYS A 72 2.65 9.67 9.96
CA LYS A 72 1.73 10.44 9.14
C LYS A 72 2.15 10.39 7.67
N ASP A 73 1.25 9.95 6.81
CA ASP A 73 1.42 9.92 5.36
C ASP A 73 0.28 10.68 4.71
N THR A 74 0.59 11.80 4.05
CA THR A 74 -0.39 12.69 3.44
C THR A 74 -0.98 12.13 2.15
N THR A 75 -0.39 11.07 1.59
CA THR A 75 -0.87 10.37 0.39
C THR A 75 -1.99 9.39 0.69
N ILE A 76 -2.15 8.98 1.97
CA ILE A 76 -3.26 8.16 2.41
C ILE A 76 -4.42 9.08 2.80
N LYS A 77 -5.57 8.88 2.15
CA LYS A 77 -6.78 9.67 2.37
C LYS A 77 -7.91 8.81 2.88
N MET A 78 -8.79 9.43 3.67
CA MET A 78 -9.92 8.79 4.31
C MET A 78 -11.18 9.60 4.03
N TYR A 79 -12.18 8.97 3.43
CA TYR A 79 -13.43 9.59 3.02
C TYR A 79 -14.61 8.77 3.50
N VAL A 80 -15.71 9.43 3.79
CA VAL A 80 -17.03 8.81 3.89
C VAL A 80 -17.90 9.42 2.80
N ASN A 81 -18.58 8.59 2.01
CA ASN A 81 -19.51 9.08 0.99
C ASN A 81 -20.74 8.18 0.92
N ASP A 82 -21.92 8.78 1.08
CA ASP A 82 -23.22 8.09 1.00
C ASP A 82 -23.29 6.82 1.89
N GLY A 83 -22.70 6.88 3.08
CA GLY A 83 -22.68 5.77 4.03
C GLY A 83 -21.67 4.67 3.70
N TYR A 84 -20.73 4.90 2.78
CA TYR A 84 -19.59 4.01 2.53
C TYR A 84 -18.29 4.66 3.00
N GLY A 85 -17.44 3.87 3.65
CA GLY A 85 -16.12 4.30 4.08
C GLY A 85 -15.03 3.95 3.07
N TYR A 86 -14.09 4.86 2.85
CA TYR A 86 -12.99 4.68 1.91
C TYR A 86 -11.66 5.08 2.53
N VAL A 87 -10.69 4.17 2.52
CA VAL A 87 -9.27 4.48 2.77
C VAL A 87 -8.50 4.15 1.51
N PHE A 88 -7.76 5.12 0.97
CA PHE A 88 -7.07 4.93 -0.31
C PHE A 88 -5.69 5.57 -0.34
N MET A 89 -4.78 4.93 -1.07
CA MET A 89 -3.42 5.40 -1.29
C MET A 89 -2.93 5.08 -2.71
N PRO A 90 -1.97 5.83 -3.26
CA PRO A 90 -1.35 5.49 -4.53
C PRO A 90 -0.76 4.08 -4.49
N SER A 91 -1.01 3.29 -5.53
CA SER A 91 -0.39 1.98 -5.64
C SER A 91 1.12 2.09 -5.88
N ALA A 92 1.86 1.11 -5.39
CA ALA A 92 3.27 0.92 -5.68
C ALA A 92 3.54 -0.57 -5.93
N SER A 93 4.65 -0.87 -6.62
CA SER A 93 4.99 -2.23 -7.04
C SER A 93 4.91 -3.21 -5.87
N GLY A 94 4.12 -4.27 -6.05
CA GLY A 94 3.93 -5.34 -5.07
C GLY A 94 3.09 -4.99 -3.82
N VAL A 95 2.77 -3.72 -3.56
CA VAL A 95 2.06 -3.32 -2.33
C VAL A 95 0.65 -3.90 -2.29
N LEU A 96 -0.11 -3.83 -3.40
CA LEU A 96 -1.46 -4.43 -3.46
C LEU A 96 -1.41 -5.93 -3.15
N SER A 97 -0.44 -6.65 -3.72
CA SER A 97 -0.29 -8.09 -3.47
C SER A 97 -0.01 -8.40 -1.99
N GLU A 98 0.82 -7.60 -1.33
CA GLU A 98 1.06 -7.76 0.12
C GLU A 98 -0.17 -7.43 0.95
N VAL A 99 -0.93 -6.37 0.60
CA VAL A 99 -2.17 -6.03 1.29
C VAL A 99 -3.19 -7.16 1.13
N MET A 100 -3.35 -7.71 -0.08
CA MET A 100 -4.23 -8.85 -0.32
C MET A 100 -3.80 -10.07 0.48
N ARG A 101 -2.50 -10.39 0.50
CA ARG A 101 -1.96 -11.51 1.29
C ARG A 101 -2.16 -11.32 2.79
N ALA A 102 -1.90 -10.12 3.31
CA ALA A 102 -2.03 -9.80 4.74
C ALA A 102 -3.49 -9.77 5.22
N THR A 103 -4.46 -9.69 4.30
CA THR A 103 -5.89 -9.67 4.59
C THR A 103 -6.60 -10.95 4.18
N ASP A 104 -5.85 -12.03 3.90
CA ASP A 104 -6.37 -13.31 3.39
C ASP A 104 -7.33 -13.12 2.21
N TYR A 105 -6.96 -12.23 1.29
CA TYR A 105 -7.72 -11.87 0.09
C TYR A 105 -9.12 -11.33 0.43
N SER A 106 -9.18 -10.36 1.34
CA SER A 106 -10.43 -9.69 1.71
C SER A 106 -11.10 -9.01 0.51
N ALA A 107 -12.43 -9.18 0.40
CA ALA A 107 -13.25 -8.55 -0.63
C ALA A 107 -13.42 -7.02 -0.46
N LEU A 108 -13.03 -6.50 0.72
CA LEU A 108 -13.04 -5.07 1.04
C LEU A 108 -11.83 -4.33 0.46
N ILE A 109 -10.80 -5.05 0.03
CA ILE A 109 -9.62 -4.48 -0.60
C ILE A 109 -9.80 -4.51 -2.12
N GLY A 110 -9.50 -3.39 -2.76
CA GLY A 110 -9.59 -3.25 -4.20
C GLY A 110 -8.52 -2.35 -4.79
N PHE A 111 -8.57 -2.26 -6.12
CA PHE A 111 -7.74 -1.39 -6.93
C PHE A 111 -8.62 -0.54 -7.84
N THR A 112 -8.19 0.69 -8.12
CA THR A 112 -8.98 1.63 -8.92
C THR A 112 -8.46 1.74 -10.34
N ASP A 113 -9.37 1.56 -11.31
CA ASP A 113 -9.16 1.98 -12.69
C ASP A 113 -9.71 3.41 -12.92
N SER A 114 -9.82 3.86 -14.17
CA SER A 114 -10.35 5.19 -14.51
C SER A 114 -11.80 5.42 -14.06
N THR A 115 -12.59 4.37 -13.90
CA THR A 115 -14.04 4.41 -13.69
C THR A 115 -14.53 3.66 -12.46
N SER A 116 -13.73 2.72 -11.94
CA SER A 116 -14.22 1.67 -11.07
C SER A 116 -13.23 1.26 -10.00
N ILE A 117 -13.78 0.76 -8.89
CA ILE A 117 -13.09 -0.04 -7.89
C ILE A 117 -13.26 -1.51 -8.30
N ILE A 118 -12.15 -2.23 -8.41
CA ILE A 118 -12.08 -3.65 -8.73
C ILE A 118 -11.63 -4.37 -7.47
N SER A 119 -12.50 -5.19 -6.88
CA SER A 119 -12.19 -6.06 -5.74
C SER A 119 -12.72 -7.47 -5.97
N LEU A 120 -12.49 -8.36 -5.00
CA LEU A 120 -13.08 -9.70 -5.02
C LEU A 120 -14.60 -9.69 -4.77
N ALA A 121 -15.16 -8.58 -4.27
CA ALA A 121 -16.61 -8.36 -4.25
C ALA A 121 -17.19 -8.03 -5.65
N GLY A 122 -16.33 -7.82 -6.64
CA GLY A 122 -16.67 -7.46 -8.01
C GLY A 122 -16.25 -6.03 -8.37
N LYS A 123 -16.77 -5.56 -9.50
CA LYS A 123 -16.48 -4.22 -10.04
C LYS A 123 -17.59 -3.25 -9.65
N LYS A 124 -17.25 -2.13 -9.04
CA LYS A 124 -18.18 -1.07 -8.61
C LYS A 124 -17.73 0.30 -9.13
N PRO A 125 -18.65 1.23 -9.42
CA PRO A 125 -18.27 2.60 -9.79
C PRO A 125 -17.38 3.25 -8.73
N LYS A 126 -16.33 3.94 -9.18
CA LYS A 126 -15.38 4.66 -8.33
C LYS A 126 -15.91 6.08 -8.06
N PRO A 127 -15.94 6.56 -6.80
CA PRO A 127 -16.19 7.97 -6.51
C PRO A 127 -15.13 8.90 -7.13
N ASN A 128 -15.54 10.10 -7.55
CA ASN A 128 -14.65 11.03 -8.26
C ASN A 128 -13.45 11.51 -7.43
N PHE A 129 -13.54 11.48 -6.09
CA PHE A 129 -12.45 11.87 -5.20
C PHE A 129 -11.32 10.84 -5.11
N ILE A 130 -11.54 9.59 -5.54
CA ILE A 130 -10.50 8.56 -5.56
C ILE A 130 -9.83 8.58 -6.94
N PRO A 131 -8.52 8.83 -7.07
CA PRO A 131 -7.86 8.77 -8.38
C PRO A 131 -7.74 7.34 -8.89
N ALA A 132 -7.42 7.18 -10.18
CA ALA A 132 -7.06 5.88 -10.75
C ALA A 132 -5.66 5.45 -10.29
N GLY A 133 -5.38 4.16 -10.24
CA GLY A 133 -4.07 3.63 -9.85
C GLY A 133 -3.85 3.53 -8.35
N TYR A 134 -4.93 3.54 -7.57
CA TYR A 134 -4.91 3.53 -6.10
C TYR A 134 -5.36 2.18 -5.56
N ILE A 135 -4.75 1.78 -4.44
CA ILE A 135 -5.25 0.72 -3.57
C ILE A 135 -6.33 1.34 -2.69
N VAL A 136 -7.45 0.64 -2.51
CA VAL A 136 -8.59 1.12 -1.73
C VAL A 136 -9.10 0.04 -0.79
N TYR A 137 -9.45 0.45 0.43
CA TYR A 137 -10.25 -0.31 1.37
C TYR A 137 -11.64 0.33 1.40
N VAL A 138 -12.68 -0.49 1.27
CA VAL A 138 -14.08 -0.09 1.28
C VAL A 138 -14.78 -0.70 2.49
N ARG A 139 -15.48 0.13 3.27
CA ARG A 139 -16.25 -0.28 4.45
C ARG A 139 -17.73 -0.06 4.23
#